data_AF-A0A8A1LA24-F1
#
_entry.id   AF-A0A8A1LA24-F1
#
_cell.length_a   1.000
_cell.length_b   1.000
_cell.length_c   1.000
_cell.angle_alpha   90.00
_cell.angle_beta   90.00
_cell.angle_gamma   90.00
#
_symmetry.space_group_name_H-M   'P 1'
#
loop_
_entity.id
_entity.type
_entity.pdbx_description
1 polymer ?
#
loop_
_entity_poly.entity_id
_entity_poly.type
_entity_poly.pdbx_seq_one_letter_code
_entity_poly.pdbx_strand_id
1 'polypeptide(L)'
;MPPEHLSALEKERWLIRKKILFRRMLQSLTGLVPPTIGTLELDNAAALWRKIAAVYGISLAEERLNITKELTTLCVKNNNYLLYERRFRYLAARYKELVRDPSDILHDLFLIGLRDYQKAFVQTHLDKFYATGQDPISNINIDDLMKQLANRANKPKGF
;
A
#
# COMPACT_ATOMS: atom_id res chain seq x y z
N MET A 1 10.91 -23.37 -4.64
CA MET A 1 11.15 -24.61 -5.40
C MET A 1 10.71 -24.42 -6.83
N PRO A 2 11.29 -25.11 -7.82
CA PRO A 2 10.76 -25.11 -9.17
C PRO A 2 9.36 -25.77 -9.18
N PRO A 3 8.45 -25.36 -10.08
CA PRO A 3 7.17 -26.03 -10.24
C PRO A 3 7.31 -27.53 -10.53
N GLU A 4 6.45 -28.35 -9.93
CA GLU A 4 6.57 -29.81 -9.93
C GLU A 4 6.45 -30.41 -11.33
N HIS A 5 5.62 -29.80 -12.18
CA HIS A 5 5.31 -30.23 -13.55
C HIS A 5 6.44 -29.99 -14.58
N LEU A 6 7.55 -29.36 -14.18
CA LEU A 6 8.66 -29.08 -15.09
C LEU A 6 9.55 -30.32 -15.30
N SER A 7 9.98 -30.53 -16.54
CA SER A 7 11.05 -31.47 -16.90
C SER A 7 12.39 -31.06 -16.27
N ALA A 8 13.37 -31.96 -16.25
CA ALA A 8 14.68 -31.70 -15.66
C ALA A 8 15.38 -30.46 -16.27
N LEU A 9 15.34 -30.33 -17.61
CA LEU A 9 15.92 -29.20 -18.34
C LEU A 9 15.19 -27.87 -18.02
N GLU A 10 13.87 -27.91 -17.85
CA GLU A 10 13.08 -26.74 -17.49
C GLU A 10 13.32 -26.31 -16.05
N LYS A 11 13.53 -27.25 -15.12
CA LYS A 11 13.91 -26.97 -13.73
C LYS A 11 15.27 -26.27 -13.67
N GLU A 12 16.24 -26.71 -14.47
CA GLU A 12 17.55 -26.07 -14.58
C GLU A 12 17.47 -24.64 -15.13
N ARG A 13 16.73 -24.45 -16.24
CA ARG A 13 16.46 -23.12 -16.81
C ARG A 13 15.74 -22.20 -15.82
N TRP A 14 14.79 -22.73 -15.05
CA TRP A 14 14.08 -21.98 -14.01
C TRP A 14 15.03 -21.50 -12.92
N LEU A 15 15.95 -22.35 -12.45
CA LEU A 15 16.96 -21.98 -11.45
C LEU A 15 17.88 -20.86 -11.97
N ILE A 16 18.38 -20.97 -13.20
CA ILE A 16 19.22 -19.94 -13.81
C ILE A 16 18.47 -18.60 -13.91
N ARG A 17 17.22 -18.62 -14.42
CA ARG A 17 16.39 -17.40 -14.53
C ARG A 17 16.11 -16.77 -13.17
N LYS A 18 15.83 -17.57 -12.14
CA LYS A 18 15.63 -17.10 -10.76
C LYS A 18 16.87 -16.40 -10.22
N LYS A 19 18.07 -16.95 -10.44
CA LYS A 19 19.34 -16.34 -10.03
C LYS A 19 19.60 -15.01 -10.75
N ILE A 20 19.39 -14.97 -12.06
CA ILE A 20 19.54 -13.74 -12.86
C ILE A 20 18.57 -12.67 -12.37
N LEU A 21 17.32 -13.03 -12.12
CA LEU A 21 16.32 -12.10 -11.58
C LEU A 21 16.74 -11.56 -10.21
N PHE A 22 17.18 -12.43 -9.29
CA PHE A 22 17.67 -12.01 -7.97
C PHE A 22 18.82 -10.99 -8.09
N ARG A 23 19.81 -11.27 -8.94
CA ARG A 23 20.95 -10.36 -9.16
C ARG A 23 20.52 -9.02 -9.76
N ARG A 24 19.61 -9.03 -10.74
CA ARG A 24 19.08 -7.79 -11.35
C ARG A 24 18.30 -6.96 -10.34
N MET A 25 17.45 -7.60 -9.54
CA MET A 25 16.74 -6.92 -8.46
C MET A 25 17.73 -6.30 -7.47
N LEU A 26 18.71 -7.07 -6.99
CA LEU A 26 19.71 -6.57 -6.06
C LEU A 26 20.51 -5.39 -6.63
N GLN A 27 20.92 -5.46 -7.90
CA GLN A 27 21.64 -4.37 -8.59
C GLN A 27 20.78 -3.12 -8.78
N SER A 28 19.46 -3.27 -8.94
CA SER A 28 18.53 -2.15 -9.09
C SER A 28 18.27 -1.39 -7.77
N LEU A 29 18.61 -1.98 -6.62
CA LEU A 29 18.49 -1.33 -5.32
C LEU A 29 19.70 -0.40 -5.12
N THR A 30 19.52 0.88 -5.44
CA THR A 30 20.52 1.93 -5.21
C THR A 30 20.43 2.51 -3.78
N GLY A 31 21.56 2.95 -3.21
CA GLY A 31 21.59 3.71 -1.95
C GLY A 31 21.61 2.88 -0.64
N LEU A 32 20.96 3.39 0.42
CA LEU A 32 20.91 2.84 1.79
C LEU A 32 19.96 1.64 1.98
N VAL A 33 19.38 1.11 0.91
CA VAL A 33 18.45 -0.03 0.96
C VAL A 33 19.12 -1.37 1.32
N PRO A 34 20.34 -1.69 0.84
CA PRO A 34 21.05 -2.92 1.20
C PRO A 34 21.34 -3.12 2.71
N PRO A 35 21.76 -2.10 3.50
CA PRO A 35 22.05 -2.31 4.93
C PRO A 35 20.80 -2.53 5.81
N THR A 36 19.61 -2.09 5.40
CA THR A 36 18.35 -2.34 6.13
C THR A 36 17.73 -3.70 5.82
N ILE A 37 18.02 -4.28 4.66
CA ILE A 37 17.57 -5.62 4.28
C ILE A 37 18.58 -6.61 4.87
N GLY A 38 18.41 -6.99 6.14
CA GLY A 38 19.25 -7.97 6.82
C GLY A 38 19.38 -9.32 6.07
N THR A 39 20.11 -10.29 6.64
CA THR A 39 20.58 -11.55 6.00
C THR A 39 19.60 -12.15 4.98
N LEU A 40 19.97 -12.09 3.70
CA LEU A 40 19.18 -12.63 2.58
C LEU A 40 19.57 -14.08 2.31
N GLU A 41 18.57 -14.94 2.04
CA GLU A 41 18.84 -16.20 1.36
C GLU A 41 19.38 -15.89 -0.05
N LEU A 42 20.59 -16.38 -0.34
CA LEU A 42 21.22 -16.24 -1.64
C LEU A 42 20.30 -16.81 -2.73
N ASP A 43 20.24 -16.13 -3.88
CA ASP A 43 19.51 -16.58 -5.07
C ASP A 43 17.98 -16.75 -4.90
N ASN A 44 17.38 -16.06 -3.93
CA ASN A 44 15.94 -16.09 -3.69
C ASN A 44 15.24 -14.75 -4.00
N ALA A 45 14.96 -14.51 -5.29
CA ALA A 45 14.23 -13.32 -5.76
C ALA A 45 12.89 -13.09 -5.05
N ALA A 46 12.13 -14.14 -4.76
CA ALA A 46 10.85 -14.04 -4.07
C ALA A 46 11.01 -13.65 -2.58
N ALA A 47 12.05 -14.14 -1.90
CA ALA A 47 12.35 -13.72 -0.54
C ALA A 47 12.85 -12.27 -0.49
N LEU A 48 13.72 -11.88 -1.44
CA LEU A 48 14.16 -10.49 -1.59
C LEU A 48 12.96 -9.57 -1.83
N TRP A 49 12.06 -9.92 -2.76
CA TRP A 49 10.85 -9.15 -3.03
C TRP A 49 9.96 -8.99 -1.80
N ARG A 50 9.71 -10.08 -1.06
CA ARG A 50 8.92 -10.02 0.18
C ARG A 50 9.55 -9.12 1.23
N LYS A 51 10.86 -9.14 1.40
CA LYS A 51 11.55 -8.23 2.32
C LYS A 51 11.46 -6.77 1.88
N ILE A 52 11.66 -6.50 0.59
CA ILE A 52 11.50 -5.14 0.05
C ILE A 52 10.06 -4.67 0.25
N ALA A 53 9.06 -5.50 -0.08
CA ALA A 53 7.66 -5.17 0.09
C ALA A 53 7.28 -4.96 1.58
N ALA A 54 7.89 -5.71 2.50
CA ALA A 54 7.65 -5.52 3.93
C ALA A 54 8.26 -4.21 4.48
N VAL A 55 9.39 -3.75 3.95
CA VAL A 55 10.09 -2.56 4.44
C VAL A 55 9.67 -1.29 3.69
N TYR A 56 9.41 -1.39 2.39
CA TYR A 56 9.20 -0.27 1.48
C TYR A 56 7.89 -0.36 0.69
N GLY A 57 7.15 -1.46 0.81
CA GLY A 57 5.84 -1.59 0.16
C GLY A 57 4.78 -0.77 0.88
N ILE A 58 3.92 -0.13 0.10
CA ILE A 58 2.68 0.44 0.64
C ILE A 58 1.77 -0.71 1.08
N SER A 59 1.07 -0.54 2.21
CA SER A 59 0.09 -1.53 2.64
C SER A 59 -1.10 -1.56 1.67
N LEU A 60 -1.84 -2.67 1.58
CA LEU A 60 -3.03 -2.76 0.73
C LEU A 60 -4.09 -1.71 1.11
N ALA A 61 -4.18 -1.37 2.40
CA ALA A 61 -5.11 -0.36 2.88
C ALA A 61 -4.64 1.07 2.55
N GLU A 62 -3.33 1.31 2.56
CA GLU A 62 -2.75 2.56 2.09
C GLU A 62 -2.94 2.73 0.57
N GLU A 63 -2.75 1.65 -0.19
CA GLU A 63 -3.05 1.62 -1.63
C GLU A 63 -4.53 1.97 -1.88
N ARG A 64 -5.45 1.37 -1.12
CA ARG A 64 -6.89 1.68 -1.23
C ARG A 64 -7.18 3.15 -0.92
N LEU A 65 -6.67 3.68 0.20
CA LEU A 65 -6.87 5.08 0.57
C LEU A 65 -6.36 6.04 -0.51
N ASN A 66 -5.19 5.75 -1.10
CA ASN A 66 -4.62 6.52 -2.20
C ASN A 66 -5.48 6.48 -3.47
N ILE A 67 -6.01 5.30 -3.82
CA ILE A 67 -6.96 5.15 -4.94
C ILE A 67 -8.23 5.95 -4.68
N THR A 68 -8.82 5.87 -3.49
CA THR A 68 -10.01 6.64 -3.11
C THR A 68 -9.74 8.13 -3.22
N LYS A 69 -8.59 8.60 -2.71
CA LYS A 69 -8.17 10.00 -2.84
C LYS A 69 -8.05 10.45 -4.28
N GLU A 70 -7.47 9.62 -5.15
CA GLU A 70 -7.40 9.94 -6.57
C GLU A 70 -8.79 10.00 -7.21
N LEU A 71 -9.66 9.02 -6.93
CA LEU A 71 -11.04 8.99 -7.42
C LEU A 71 -11.81 10.26 -7.03
N THR A 72 -11.64 10.78 -5.80
CA THR A 72 -12.32 12.02 -5.36
C THR A 72 -11.87 13.29 -6.10
N THR A 73 -10.71 13.24 -6.75
CA THR A 73 -10.13 14.39 -7.47
C THR A 73 -10.02 14.16 -8.98
N LEU A 74 -10.41 12.98 -9.46
CA LEU A 74 -10.32 12.61 -10.86
C LEU A 74 -11.36 13.38 -11.67
N CYS A 75 -10.90 14.10 -12.69
CA CYS A 75 -11.76 14.88 -13.59
C CYS A 75 -11.20 14.88 -15.01
N VAL A 76 -12.05 15.21 -15.99
CA VAL A 76 -11.61 15.41 -17.39
C VAL A 76 -10.72 16.65 -17.44
N LYS A 77 -9.49 16.48 -17.91
CA LYS A 77 -8.52 17.57 -18.13
C LYS A 77 -8.21 17.70 -19.62
N ASN A 78 -8.01 18.94 -20.08
CA ASN A 78 -7.61 19.25 -21.47
C ASN A 78 -8.52 18.59 -22.52
N ASN A 79 -9.83 18.50 -22.22
CA ASN A 79 -10.82 17.82 -23.06
C ASN A 79 -10.50 16.35 -23.41
N ASN A 80 -9.62 15.70 -22.64
CA ASN A 80 -9.19 14.32 -22.91
C ASN A 80 -10.05 13.32 -22.13
N TYR A 81 -11.25 13.05 -22.66
CA TYR A 81 -12.19 12.11 -22.07
C TYR A 81 -11.65 10.67 -22.04
N LEU A 82 -10.96 10.23 -23.09
CA LEU A 82 -10.43 8.87 -23.18
C LEU A 82 -9.40 8.57 -22.10
N LEU A 83 -8.54 9.53 -21.78
CA LEU A 83 -7.57 9.38 -20.69
C LEU A 83 -8.27 9.30 -19.32
N TYR A 84 -9.27 10.15 -19.09
CA TYR A 84 -10.10 10.09 -17.89
C TYR A 84 -10.78 8.73 -17.74
N GLU A 85 -11.46 8.25 -18.79
CA GLU A 85 -12.17 6.98 -18.78
C GLU A 85 -11.24 5.81 -18.47
N ARG A 86 -10.09 5.76 -19.14
CA ARG A 86 -9.08 4.70 -18.91
C ARG A 86 -8.60 4.72 -17.46
N ARG A 87 -8.34 5.90 -16.92
CA ARG A 87 -7.88 6.05 -15.53
C ARG A 87 -8.97 5.67 -14.53
N PHE A 88 -10.19 6.11 -14.76
CA PHE A 88 -11.35 5.76 -13.93
C PHE A 88 -11.56 4.25 -13.89
N ARG A 89 -11.59 3.58 -15.06
CA ARG A 89 -11.76 2.12 -15.13
C ARG A 89 -10.66 1.38 -14.39
N TYR A 90 -9.40 1.82 -14.52
CA TYR A 90 -8.27 1.24 -13.79
C TYR A 90 -8.45 1.39 -12.27
N LEU A 91 -8.71 2.60 -11.79
CA LEU A 91 -8.87 2.88 -10.37
C LEU A 91 -10.08 2.13 -9.78
N ALA A 92 -11.20 2.10 -10.50
CA ALA A 92 -12.42 1.41 -10.07
C ALA A 92 -12.22 -0.11 -10.00
N ALA A 93 -11.51 -0.71 -10.97
CA ALA A 93 -11.19 -2.14 -10.93
C ALA A 93 -10.28 -2.46 -9.75
N ARG A 94 -9.20 -1.69 -9.57
CA ARG A 94 -8.24 -1.91 -8.47
C ARG A 94 -8.87 -1.69 -7.10
N TYR A 95 -9.73 -0.68 -6.95
CA TYR A 95 -10.48 -0.45 -5.72
C TYR A 95 -11.35 -1.66 -5.34
N LYS A 96 -12.03 -2.27 -6.32
CA LYS A 96 -12.87 -3.47 -6.10
C LYS A 96 -12.05 -4.70 -5.66
N GLU A 97 -10.79 -4.80 -6.05
CA GLU A 97 -9.90 -5.87 -5.59
C GLU A 97 -9.44 -5.67 -4.13
N LEU A 98 -9.41 -4.43 -3.66
CA LEU A 98 -8.86 -4.06 -2.35
C LEU A 98 -9.94 -3.89 -1.27
N VAL A 99 -11.17 -3.56 -1.67
CA VAL A 99 -12.30 -3.40 -0.75
C VAL A 99 -12.68 -4.75 -0.14
N ARG A 100 -12.93 -4.77 1.16
CA ARG A 100 -13.41 -5.97 1.87
C ARG A 100 -14.82 -5.78 2.41
N ASP A 101 -15.15 -4.56 2.81
CA ASP A 101 -16.47 -4.20 3.33
C ASP A 101 -17.01 -2.93 2.65
N PRO A 102 -18.33 -2.81 2.40
CA PRO A 102 -18.92 -1.58 1.90
C PRO A 102 -18.61 -0.33 2.75
N SER A 103 -18.35 -0.47 4.05
CA SER A 103 -17.99 0.62 4.96
C SER A 103 -16.59 1.20 4.68
N ASP A 104 -15.71 0.46 4.00
CA ASP A 104 -14.34 0.89 3.68
C ASP A 104 -14.34 2.23 2.93
N ILE A 105 -15.32 2.44 2.03
CA ILE A 105 -15.42 3.69 1.28
C ILE A 105 -15.75 4.86 2.20
N LEU A 106 -16.63 4.66 3.19
CA LEU A 106 -17.02 5.70 4.14
C LEU A 106 -15.86 6.05 5.06
N HIS A 107 -15.07 5.05 5.46
CA HIS A 107 -13.86 5.24 6.26
C HIS A 107 -12.82 6.05 5.50
N ASP A 108 -12.53 5.66 4.26
CA ASP A 108 -11.57 6.36 3.41
C ASP A 108 -12.02 7.80 3.14
N LEU A 109 -13.32 8.02 2.84
CA LEU A 109 -13.88 9.35 2.62
C LEU A 109 -13.81 10.24 3.87
N PHE A 110 -14.06 9.69 5.06
CA PHE A 110 -13.90 10.42 6.31
C PHE A 110 -12.45 10.89 6.49
N LEU A 111 -11.49 9.97 6.34
CA LEU A 111 -10.05 10.26 6.48
C LEU A 111 -9.58 11.30 5.45
N ILE A 112 -10.02 11.19 4.20
CA ILE A 112 -9.72 12.17 3.13
C ILE A 112 -10.33 13.54 3.46
N GLY A 113 -11.55 13.55 4.01
CA GLY A 113 -12.28 14.76 4.39
C GLY A 113 -11.59 15.59 5.47
N LEU A 114 -10.79 14.96 6.35
CA LEU A 114 -10.02 15.67 7.38
C LEU A 114 -8.95 16.61 6.78
N ARG A 115 -8.48 16.36 5.55
CA ARG A 115 -7.43 17.16 4.88
C ARG A 115 -6.21 17.38 5.80
N ASP A 116 -5.93 18.62 6.19
CA ASP A 116 -4.83 18.98 7.08
C ASP A 116 -5.26 19.12 8.55
N TYR A 117 -6.54 18.92 8.88
CA TYR A 117 -7.05 18.98 10.24
C TYR A 117 -6.38 17.92 11.11
N GLN A 118 -5.63 18.38 12.11
CA GLN A 118 -4.85 17.52 13.00
C GLN A 118 -4.00 16.47 12.26
N LYS A 119 -3.43 16.86 11.11
CA LYS A 119 -2.68 15.98 10.19
C LYS A 119 -1.69 15.05 10.89
N ALA A 120 -0.86 15.58 11.80
CA ALA A 120 0.12 14.78 12.53
C ALA A 120 -0.52 13.69 13.40
N PHE A 121 -1.67 13.99 14.02
CA PHE A 121 -2.41 13.04 14.83
C PHE A 121 -3.04 11.94 13.97
N VAL A 122 -3.71 12.33 12.88
CA VAL A 122 -4.30 11.37 11.92
C VAL A 122 -3.21 10.49 11.30
N GLN A 123 -2.08 11.07 10.91
CA GLN A 123 -0.93 10.34 10.36
C GLN A 123 -0.39 9.32 11.36
N THR A 124 -0.29 9.66 12.64
CA THR A 124 0.14 8.70 13.68
C THR A 124 -0.78 7.49 13.78
N HIS A 125 -2.10 7.68 13.62
CA HIS A 125 -3.06 6.57 13.60
C HIS A 125 -2.90 5.71 12.33
N LEU A 126 -2.69 6.35 11.17
CA LEU A 126 -2.44 5.65 9.90
C LEU A 126 -1.13 4.86 9.93
N ASP A 127 -0.05 5.45 10.43
CA ASP A 127 1.27 4.79 10.53
C ASP A 127 1.19 3.55 11.44
N LYS A 128 0.53 3.67 12.60
CA LYS A 128 0.28 2.54 13.50
C LYS A 128 -0.52 1.44 12.81
N PHE A 129 -1.53 1.82 12.04
CA PHE A 129 -2.36 0.89 11.31
C PHE A 129 -1.56 0.16 10.21
N TYR A 130 -0.82 0.89 9.39
CA TYR A 130 0.00 0.30 8.33
C TYR A 130 1.13 -0.58 8.87
N ALA A 131 1.71 -0.25 10.03
CA ALA A 131 2.73 -1.06 10.69
C ALA A 131 2.26 -2.47 11.10
N THR A 132 0.95 -2.72 11.22
CA THR A 132 0.41 -4.05 11.57
C THR A 132 0.42 -5.04 10.41
N GLY A 133 0.50 -4.57 9.16
CA GLY A 133 0.78 -5.38 7.98
C GLY A 133 -0.23 -6.46 7.55
N GLN A 134 -1.20 -6.87 8.39
CA GLN A 134 -2.05 -8.04 8.09
C GLN A 134 -3.52 -8.05 8.54
N ASP A 135 -3.98 -7.17 9.43
CA ASP A 135 -5.30 -7.33 10.06
C ASP A 135 -6.44 -6.52 9.42
N PRO A 136 -7.72 -6.93 9.61
CA PRO A 136 -8.87 -6.33 8.92
C PRO A 136 -9.00 -4.82 9.17
N ILE A 137 -9.69 -4.17 8.23
CA ILE A 137 -9.90 -2.72 8.13
C ILE A 137 -10.67 -2.14 9.34
N SER A 138 -11.21 -3.00 10.20
CA SER A 138 -11.89 -2.67 11.47
C SER A 138 -10.98 -2.08 12.56
N ASN A 139 -9.67 -1.94 12.35
CA ASN A 139 -8.73 -1.46 13.39
C ASN A 139 -8.55 0.06 13.48
N ILE A 140 -8.95 0.86 12.47
CA ILE A 140 -9.25 2.28 12.72
C ILE A 140 -10.74 2.34 13.00
N ASN A 141 -11.09 2.23 14.28
CA ASN A 141 -12.44 2.50 14.72
C ASN A 141 -12.74 3.99 14.45
N ILE A 142 -13.46 4.27 13.38
CA ILE A 142 -13.77 5.63 12.94
C ILE A 142 -14.58 6.37 14.00
N ASP A 143 -15.49 5.69 14.72
CA ASP A 143 -16.25 6.30 15.81
C ASP A 143 -15.35 6.72 16.98
N ASP A 144 -14.37 5.88 17.32
CA ASP A 144 -13.39 6.21 18.34
C ASP A 144 -12.48 7.37 17.88
N LEU A 145 -12.01 7.34 16.63
CA LEU A 145 -11.24 8.43 16.05
C LEU A 145 -12.03 9.76 16.03
N MET A 146 -13.31 9.72 15.67
CA MET A 146 -14.22 10.88 15.74
C MET A 146 -14.31 11.43 17.16
N LYS A 147 -14.48 10.57 18.18
CA LYS A 147 -14.50 10.97 19.59
C LYS A 147 -13.18 11.60 20.02
N GLN A 148 -12.04 10.99 19.64
CA GLN A 148 -10.72 11.53 19.96
C GLN A 148 -10.49 12.90 19.31
N LEU A 149 -10.89 13.07 18.05
CA LEU A 149 -10.82 14.36 17.35
C LEU A 149 -11.71 15.42 18.02
N ALA A 150 -12.94 15.07 18.40
CA ALA A 150 -13.87 15.97 19.10
C ALA A 150 -13.29 16.42 20.45
N ASN A 151 -12.75 15.47 21.24
CA ASN A 151 -12.11 15.80 22.52
C ASN A 151 -10.91 16.73 22.35
N ARG A 152 -10.12 16.55 21.27
CA ARG A 152 -8.99 17.43 20.95
C ARG A 152 -9.44 18.82 20.46
N ALA A 153 -10.58 18.90 19.76
CA ALA A 153 -11.18 20.17 19.36
C ALA A 153 -11.68 20.98 20.56
N ASN A 154 -12.21 20.29 21.58
CA ASN A 154 -12.85 20.88 22.75
C ASN A 154 -11.89 21.17 23.91
N LYS A 155 -10.61 20.81 23.82
CA LYS A 155 -9.64 21.22 24.85
C LYS A 155 -9.52 22.75 24.83
N PRO A 156 -9.73 23.45 25.96
CA PRO A 156 -9.44 24.87 26.05
C PRO A 156 -7.99 25.05 25.61
N LYS A 157 -7.74 25.97 24.68
CA LYS A 157 -6.37 26.42 24.43
C LYS A 157 -5.89 27.01 25.76
N GLY A 158 -5.05 26.27 26.47
CA GLY A 158 -4.42 26.75 27.70
C GLY A 158 -3.75 28.08 27.41
N PHE A 159 -4.01 29.05 28.28
CA PHE A 159 -3.40 30.38 28.30
C PHE A 159 -1.88 30.30 28.36
#